data_AF-A0A2T4KS59-F1
#
_entry.id   AF-A0A2T4KS59-F1
#
_cell.length_a   1.000
_cell.length_b   1.000
_cell.length_c   1.000
_cell.angle_alpha   90.00
_cell.angle_beta   90.00
_cell.angle_gamma   90.00
#
_symmetry.space_group_name_H-M   'P 1'
#
loop_
_entity.id
_entity.type
_entity.pdbx_description
1 polymer ?
#
loop_
_entity_poly.entity_id
_entity_poly.type
_entity_poly.pdbx_seq_one_letter_code
_entity_poly.pdbx_strand_id
1 'polypeptide(L)'
;MKKLLYILLVGVLILVACGKNYEISDVINKFKSEGLSVKNLKTMRHEDFGMAPMKSEDAKIFTVQDDKNARIFKFKNKKDLEETKKYYDELGKSSAAFYSHVYAKDNMLIQMNGDIDDNVFN
;
A
#
# COMPACT_ATOMS: atom_id res chain seq x y z
N MET A 1 23.32 -27.26 48.09
CA MET A 1 23.93 -26.39 47.06
C MET A 1 23.17 -26.55 45.75
N LYS A 2 22.44 -25.50 45.39
CA LYS A 2 21.94 -25.08 44.06
C LYS A 2 21.90 -26.13 42.95
N LYS A 3 20.69 -26.52 42.51
CA LYS A 3 20.28 -26.71 41.08
C LYS A 3 18.88 -27.33 40.99
N LEU A 4 17.91 -26.73 41.67
CA LEU A 4 16.48 -26.90 41.38
C LEU A 4 15.92 -25.47 41.24
N LEU A 5 14.99 -25.29 40.30
CA LEU A 5 14.27 -24.06 39.99
C LEU A 5 14.91 -23.09 38.96
N TYR A 6 14.76 -23.41 37.68
CA TYR A 6 14.52 -22.40 36.63
C TYR A 6 13.40 -22.90 35.72
N ILE A 7 12.19 -22.92 36.28
CA ILE A 7 10.92 -22.87 35.54
C ILE A 7 10.59 -21.38 35.37
N LEU A 8 10.42 -20.92 34.14
CA LEU A 8 9.51 -19.88 33.62
C LEU A 8 10.14 -19.40 32.29
N LEU A 9 9.49 -19.60 31.14
CA LEU A 9 8.52 -18.66 30.55
C LEU A 9 9.17 -17.31 30.20
N VAL A 10 8.82 -16.78 29.03
CA VAL A 10 9.28 -15.50 28.43
C VAL A 10 10.40 -15.73 27.40
N GLY A 11 10.19 -15.62 26.09
CA GLY A 11 9.01 -15.13 25.38
C GLY A 11 8.90 -15.80 24.02
N VAL A 12 7.74 -16.41 23.80
CA VAL A 12 7.18 -16.48 22.46
C VAL A 12 7.13 -15.04 21.96
N LEU A 13 8.04 -14.67 21.07
CA LEU A 13 7.93 -13.47 20.25
C LEU A 13 6.73 -13.67 19.32
N ILE A 14 5.53 -13.59 19.87
CA ILE A 14 4.37 -13.22 19.07
C ILE A 14 4.61 -11.75 18.78
N LEU A 15 5.31 -11.48 17.68
CA LEU A 15 5.17 -10.22 16.97
C LEU A 15 3.71 -10.18 16.52
N VAL A 16 2.82 -9.83 17.46
CA VAL A 16 1.52 -9.27 17.11
C VAL A 16 1.92 -7.97 16.45
N ALA A 17 2.08 -8.03 15.12
CA ALA A 17 2.11 -6.85 14.29
C ALA A 17 0.73 -6.20 14.50
N CYS A 18 0.62 -5.37 15.54
CA CYS A 18 -0.53 -4.52 15.83
C CYS A 18 -0.59 -3.41 14.77
N GLY A 19 -0.58 -3.77 13.49
CA GLY A 19 -1.09 -2.91 12.44
C GLY A 19 -2.61 -3.01 12.50
N LYS A 20 -3.30 -1.88 12.46
CA LYS A 20 -4.75 -1.91 12.24
C LYS A 20 -5.00 -2.56 10.88
N ASN A 21 -5.86 -3.57 10.85
CA ASN A 21 -6.26 -4.20 9.60
C ASN A 21 -7.31 -3.31 8.94
N TYR A 22 -6.88 -2.51 7.98
CA TYR A 22 -7.76 -1.66 7.18
C TYR A 22 -8.22 -2.40 5.93
N GLU A 23 -9.46 -2.14 5.51
CA GLU A 23 -9.92 -2.47 4.17
C GLU A 23 -9.66 -1.31 3.22
N ILE A 24 -9.53 -1.59 1.92
CA ILE A 24 -9.41 -0.54 0.89
C ILE A 24 -10.59 0.44 0.98
N SER A 25 -11.79 -0.04 1.30
CA SER A 25 -12.97 0.82 1.49
C SER A 25 -12.79 1.86 2.58
N ASP A 26 -12.09 1.54 3.67
CA ASP A 26 -11.89 2.47 4.78
C ASP A 26 -11.03 3.65 4.33
N VAL A 27 -9.96 3.36 3.59
CA VAL A 27 -9.05 4.37 3.05
C VAL A 27 -9.73 5.21 1.97
N ILE A 28 -10.48 4.58 1.06
CA ILE A 28 -11.25 5.30 0.03
C ILE A 28 -12.31 6.22 0.65
N ASN A 29 -13.01 5.77 1.68
CA ASN A 29 -13.99 6.60 2.38
C ASN A 29 -13.32 7.79 3.06
N LYS A 30 -12.14 7.58 3.67
CA LYS A 30 -11.35 8.66 4.26
C LYS A 30 -10.93 9.69 3.21
N PHE A 31 -10.44 9.25 2.05
CA PHE A 31 -10.11 10.12 0.93
C PHE A 31 -11.28 10.98 0.49
N LYS A 32 -12.45 10.39 0.27
CA LYS A 32 -13.65 11.15 -0.09
C LYS A 32 -14.05 12.15 0.99
N SER A 33 -13.93 11.78 2.27
CA SER A 33 -14.28 12.68 3.39
C SER A 33 -13.32 13.85 3.55
N GLU A 34 -12.06 13.70 3.14
CA GLU A 34 -11.04 14.76 3.13
C GLU A 34 -11.05 15.56 1.82
N GLY A 35 -12.01 15.32 0.92
CA GLY A 35 -12.17 16.08 -0.31
C GLY A 35 -11.35 15.56 -1.50
N LEU A 36 -10.63 14.44 -1.37
CA LEU A 36 -9.96 13.82 -2.50
C LEU A 36 -11.00 13.27 -3.50
N SER A 37 -10.85 13.68 -4.75
CA SER A 37 -11.66 13.16 -5.86
C SER A 37 -11.32 11.68 -6.11
N VAL A 38 -12.33 10.81 -6.02
CA VAL A 38 -12.23 9.37 -6.30
C VAL A 38 -13.31 9.00 -7.31
N LYS A 39 -12.95 9.00 -8.59
CA LYS A 39 -13.84 8.67 -9.71
C LYS A 39 -13.47 7.31 -10.31
N ASN A 40 -14.42 6.67 -11.00
CA ASN A 40 -14.21 5.42 -11.75
C ASN A 40 -13.56 4.30 -10.92
N LEU A 41 -13.84 4.26 -9.61
CA LEU A 41 -13.26 3.25 -8.73
C LEU A 41 -13.66 1.85 -9.19
N LYS A 42 -12.67 1.00 -9.45
CA LYS A 42 -12.88 -0.41 -9.78
C LYS A 42 -11.80 -1.29 -9.17
N THR A 43 -12.13 -2.57 -9.00
CA THR A 43 -11.14 -3.61 -8.71
C THR A 43 -10.23 -3.79 -9.92
N MET A 44 -8.93 -3.91 -9.66
CA MET A 44 -7.93 -4.12 -10.71
C MET A 44 -7.99 -5.55 -11.24
N ARG A 45 -7.92 -5.68 -12.56
CA ARG A 45 -7.73 -6.95 -13.28
C ARG A 45 -6.29 -7.06 -13.77
N HIS A 46 -5.91 -8.21 -14.33
CA HIS A 46 -4.54 -8.48 -14.79
C HIS A 46 -3.95 -7.34 -15.63
N GLU A 47 -4.72 -6.85 -16.60
CA GLU A 47 -4.36 -5.76 -17.50
C GLU A 47 -4.14 -4.41 -16.79
N ASP A 48 -4.77 -4.18 -15.64
CA ASP A 48 -4.63 -2.93 -14.89
C ASP A 48 -3.29 -2.87 -14.14
N PHE A 49 -2.65 -4.01 -13.86
CA PHE A 49 -1.33 -4.04 -13.21
C PHE A 49 -0.22 -3.60 -14.16
N GLY A 50 -0.36 -3.86 -15.46
CA GLY A 50 0.71 -3.67 -16.43
C GLY A 50 1.89 -4.58 -16.09
N MET A 51 3.07 -4.00 -15.90
CA MET A 51 4.29 -4.74 -15.51
C MET A 51 4.47 -4.87 -13.99
N ALA A 52 3.55 -4.33 -13.18
CA ALA A 52 3.68 -4.35 -11.73
C ALA A 52 3.44 -5.76 -11.15
N PRO A 53 4.08 -6.12 -10.01
CA PRO A 53 3.83 -7.39 -9.34
C PRO A 53 2.36 -7.59 -8.93
N MET A 54 1.79 -8.75 -9.23
CA MET A 54 0.44 -9.15 -8.79
C MET A 54 0.50 -9.89 -7.44
N LYS A 55 1.03 -9.23 -6.40
CA LYS A 55 1.24 -9.82 -5.06
C LYS A 55 0.25 -9.34 -3.99
N SER A 56 -0.59 -8.37 -4.32
CA SER A 56 -1.61 -7.84 -3.42
C SER A 56 -2.77 -8.82 -3.21
N GLU A 57 -3.38 -8.78 -2.02
CA GLU A 57 -4.63 -9.47 -1.69
C GLU A 57 -5.84 -8.83 -2.37
N ASP A 58 -5.90 -7.51 -2.35
CA ASP A 58 -6.91 -6.70 -3.03
C ASP A 58 -6.21 -5.48 -3.64
N ALA A 59 -6.72 -5.01 -4.77
CA ALA A 59 -6.19 -3.85 -5.46
C ALA A 59 -7.31 -3.11 -6.20
N LYS A 60 -7.32 -1.79 -6.07
CA LYS A 60 -8.27 -0.92 -6.78
C LYS A 60 -7.55 0.20 -7.49
N ILE A 61 -8.11 0.61 -8.62
CA ILE A 61 -7.69 1.77 -9.39
C ILE A 61 -8.83 2.77 -9.44
N PHE A 62 -8.49 4.05 -9.37
CA PHE A 62 -9.43 5.15 -9.46
C PHE A 62 -8.77 6.38 -10.07
N THR A 63 -9.60 7.25 -10.63
CA THR A 63 -9.19 8.52 -11.21
C THR A 63 -9.23 9.61 -10.15
N VAL A 64 -8.15 10.38 -10.04
CA VAL A 64 -8.02 11.47 -9.07
C VAL A 64 -8.34 12.81 -9.72
N GLN A 65 -7.60 13.14 -10.79
CA GLN A 65 -7.72 14.38 -11.55
C GLN A 65 -7.57 14.07 -13.03
N ASP A 66 -8.47 14.59 -13.87
CA ASP A 66 -8.48 14.34 -15.33
C ASP A 66 -8.36 12.85 -15.65
N ASP A 67 -7.32 12.42 -16.36
CA ASP A 67 -7.02 11.00 -16.65
C ASP A 67 -5.90 10.44 -15.75
N LYS A 68 -5.48 11.18 -14.72
CA LYS A 68 -4.43 10.78 -13.78
C LYS A 68 -5.02 9.89 -12.70
N ASN A 69 -4.51 8.66 -12.66
CA ASN A 69 -5.02 7.60 -11.80
C ASN A 69 -4.15 7.39 -10.56
N ALA A 70 -4.80 6.83 -9.54
CA ALA A 70 -4.19 6.26 -8.35
C ALA A 70 -4.57 4.78 -8.25
N ARG A 71 -3.65 3.99 -7.71
CA ARG A 71 -3.82 2.59 -7.37
C ARG A 71 -3.62 2.43 -5.87
N ILE A 72 -4.47 1.64 -5.24
CA ILE A 72 -4.37 1.27 -3.85
C ILE A 72 -4.34 -0.25 -3.74
N PHE A 73 -3.41 -0.76 -2.96
CA PHE A 73 -3.15 -2.18 -2.79
C PHE A 73 -3.20 -2.53 -1.30
N LYS A 74 -3.80 -3.68 -1.00
CA LYS A 74 -3.77 -4.32 0.31
C LYS A 74 -2.93 -5.59 0.22
N PHE A 75 -2.07 -5.83 1.20
CA PHE A 75 -1.19 -6.99 1.24
C PHE A 75 -1.43 -7.86 2.46
N LYS A 76 -1.21 -9.16 2.32
CA LYS A 76 -1.22 -10.10 3.46
C LYS A 76 0.01 -9.97 4.34
N ASN A 77 1.13 -9.54 3.76
CA ASN A 77 2.40 -9.46 4.44
C ASN A 77 3.24 -8.28 3.95
N LYS A 78 4.18 -7.87 4.79
CA LYS A 78 5.07 -6.73 4.56
C LYS A 78 6.04 -6.94 3.40
N LYS A 79 6.50 -8.17 3.17
CA LYS A 79 7.47 -8.47 2.10
C LYS A 79 6.88 -8.16 0.72
N ASP A 80 5.66 -8.61 0.46
CA ASP A 80 4.99 -8.38 -0.83
C ASP A 80 4.72 -6.89 -1.07
N LEU A 81 4.37 -6.16 -0.01
CA LEU A 81 4.22 -4.70 -0.03
C LEU A 81 5.54 -4.02 -0.38
N GLU A 82 6.64 -4.37 0.29
CA GLU A 82 7.96 -3.78 0.08
C GLU A 82 8.49 -4.06 -1.33
N GLU A 83 8.27 -5.27 -1.85
CA GLU A 83 8.66 -5.63 -3.22
C GLU A 83 7.85 -4.82 -4.26
N THR A 84 6.56 -4.60 -4.02
CA THR A 84 5.72 -3.79 -4.91
C THR A 84 6.10 -2.31 -4.84
N LYS A 85 6.41 -1.80 -3.64
CA LYS A 85 6.89 -0.43 -3.44
C LYS A 85 8.20 -0.22 -4.18
N LYS A 86 9.16 -1.13 -3.98
CA LYS A 86 10.47 -1.08 -4.63
C LYS A 86 10.34 -1.06 -6.15
N TYR A 87 9.44 -1.88 -6.72
CA TYR A 87 9.16 -1.86 -8.15
C TYR A 87 8.80 -0.45 -8.64
N TYR A 88 7.85 0.24 -8.00
CA TYR A 88 7.45 1.58 -8.42
C TYR A 88 8.54 2.63 -8.18
N ASP A 89 9.25 2.56 -7.05
CA ASP A 89 10.37 3.45 -6.74
C ASP A 89 11.51 3.32 -7.78
N GLU A 90 11.83 2.10 -8.20
CA GLU A 90 12.85 1.82 -9.24
C GLU A 90 12.36 2.19 -10.63
N LEU A 91 11.09 1.92 -10.94
CA LEU A 91 10.48 2.33 -12.20
C LEU A 91 10.53 3.85 -12.37
N GLY A 92 10.21 4.62 -11.33
CA GLY A 92 10.29 6.08 -11.36
C GLY A 92 11.72 6.64 -11.53
N LYS A 93 12.75 5.88 -11.15
CA LYS A 93 14.16 6.26 -11.38
C LYS A 93 14.61 6.02 -12.81
N SER A 94 13.91 5.17 -13.57
CA SER A 94 14.29 4.86 -14.96
C SER A 94 13.99 6.01 -15.93
N SER A 95 12.94 6.79 -15.67
CA SER A 95 12.54 7.95 -16.47
C SER A 95 11.51 8.80 -15.73
N ALA A 96 11.56 10.12 -15.93
CA ALA A 96 10.54 11.04 -15.42
C ALA A 96 9.11 10.65 -15.87
N ALA A 97 8.97 10.07 -17.07
CA ALA A 97 7.67 9.62 -17.59
C ALA A 97 7.02 8.49 -16.76
N PHE A 98 7.80 7.78 -15.93
CA PHE A 98 7.29 6.74 -15.05
C PHE A 98 7.35 7.13 -13.56
N TYR A 99 7.68 8.38 -13.27
CA TYR A 99 7.66 8.88 -11.91
C TYR A 99 6.24 8.72 -11.32
N SER A 100 6.19 8.32 -10.05
CA SER A 100 4.96 8.14 -9.31
C SER A 100 5.17 8.49 -7.84
N HIS A 101 4.14 9.02 -7.20
CA HIS A 101 4.11 9.16 -5.75
C HIS A 101 3.76 7.81 -5.15
N VAL A 102 4.64 7.26 -4.31
CA VAL A 102 4.47 5.92 -3.72
C VAL A 102 4.58 6.00 -2.21
N TYR A 103 3.48 5.69 -1.52
CA TYR A 103 3.40 5.70 -0.07
C TYR A 103 2.93 4.35 0.45
N ALA A 104 3.49 3.92 1.57
CA ALA A 104 3.09 2.68 2.22
C ALA A 104 2.92 2.89 3.73
N LYS A 105 1.85 2.31 4.28
CA LYS A 105 1.53 2.35 5.70
C LYS A 105 0.73 1.11 6.08
N ASP A 106 1.07 0.51 7.22
CA ASP A 106 0.51 -0.78 7.63
C ASP A 106 0.66 -1.82 6.50
N ASN A 107 -0.44 -2.45 6.08
CA ASN A 107 -0.48 -3.39 4.96
C ASN A 107 -1.00 -2.75 3.65
N MET A 108 -0.98 -1.43 3.56
CA MET A 108 -1.52 -0.66 2.45
C MET A 108 -0.41 0.04 1.68
N LEU A 109 -0.52 0.05 0.35
CA LEU A 109 0.33 0.83 -0.55
C LEU A 109 -0.55 1.65 -1.48
N ILE A 110 -0.14 2.89 -1.72
CA ILE A 110 -0.72 3.75 -2.73
C ILE A 110 0.37 4.14 -3.71
N GLN A 111 0.05 4.00 -4.99
CA GLN A 111 0.81 4.52 -6.10
C GLN A 111 -0.06 5.49 -6.87
N MET A 112 0.43 6.70 -7.13
CA MET A 112 -0.29 7.70 -7.91
C MET A 112 0.57 8.21 -9.05
N ASN A 113 -0.08 8.58 -10.16
CA ASN A 113 0.59 9.24 -11.27
C ASN A 113 1.41 10.46 -10.77
N GLY A 114 2.66 10.60 -11.23
CA GLY A 114 3.60 11.62 -10.77
C GLY A 114 3.30 13.05 -11.20
N ASP A 115 2.35 13.26 -12.12
CA ASP A 115 1.91 14.59 -12.56
C ASP A 115 0.76 15.15 -11.69
N ILE A 116 0.34 14.41 -10.66
CA ILE A 116 -0.62 14.88 -9.67
C ILE A 116 0.12 15.78 -8.68
N ASP A 117 -0.35 17.01 -8.51
CA ASP A 117 0.26 17.98 -7.60
C ASP A 117 0.27 17.45 -6.15
N ASP A 118 1.39 17.65 -5.44
CA ASP A 118 1.55 17.23 -4.04
C ASP A 118 0.45 17.82 -3.12
N ASN A 119 -0.11 18.98 -3.47
CA ASN A 119 -1.21 19.61 -2.72
C ASN A 119 -2.49 18.79 -2.72
N VAL A 120 -2.65 17.83 -3.63
CA VAL A 120 -3.78 16.89 -3.63
C VAL A 120 -3.74 15.95 -2.40
N PHE A 121 -2.59 15.86 -1.72
CA PHE A 121 -2.39 15.02 -0.53
C PHE A 121 -2.35 15.80 0.79
N ASN A 122 -2.44 17.14 0.76
CA ASN A 122 -2.38 18.00 1.96
C ASN A 122 -3.70 18.04 2.72
#